data_AF-A0A3D6DYL1-F1
#
_entry.id   AF-A0A3D6DYL1-F1
#
_cell.length_a   1.000
_cell.length_b   1.000
_cell.length_c   1.000
_cell.angle_alpha   90.00
_cell.angle_beta   90.00
_cell.angle_gamma   90.00
#
_symmetry.space_group_name_H-M   'P 1'
#
loop_
_entity.id
_entity.type
_entity.pdbx_description
1 polymer ?
#
loop_
_entity_poly.entity_id
_entity_poly.type
_entity_poly.pdbx_seq_one_letter_code
_entity_poly.pdbx_strand_id
1 'polypeptide(L)'
;MARAGQPAHRDRPCPVRGSRLSQLRHPAVAEQYVTPAIGPLAPVSARPRPRSNRRIVAALLTVIVGSLLFVSVQPRLYQAFCEWTGLYDIDRAERVAASSIPPRPVTLEFDANSHDGGLVFRPETSSMVARTGEIVHVVYRVENTLNRTVIGQAIPSYGPQYAGGYVKKLDCFCFKQQTFAAHEVREMPVVFLLDQRLPDEVNTLTLSYTFFEVPAGSANSAATPAESGK
;
A
#
# COMPACT_ATOMS: atom_id res chain seq x y z
N MET A 1 -12.51 63.77 30.16
CA MET A 1 -12.57 62.85 29.00
C MET A 1 -12.43 61.42 29.55
N ALA A 2 -13.47 60.90 30.19
CA ALA A 2 -14.59 60.15 29.62
C ALA A 2 -14.22 58.70 29.26
N ARG A 3 -14.46 57.80 30.23
CA ARG A 3 -14.57 56.33 30.08
C ARG A 3 -15.72 55.99 29.12
N ALA A 4 -15.49 55.02 28.24
CA ALA A 4 -16.51 54.21 27.58
C ALA A 4 -15.93 52.78 27.56
N GLY A 5 -16.59 51.69 27.96
CA GLY A 5 -18.01 51.40 28.03
C GLY A 5 -18.24 50.08 27.26
N GLN A 6 -18.23 48.94 27.97
CA GLN A 6 -18.68 47.62 27.48
C GLN A 6 -20.16 47.66 27.03
N PRO A 7 -20.62 46.77 26.12
CA PRO A 7 -21.34 45.54 26.58
C PRO A 7 -21.14 44.31 25.66
N ALA A 8 -20.93 43.10 26.22
CA ALA A 8 -21.96 42.13 26.63
C ALA A 8 -22.81 41.56 25.46
N HIS A 9 -22.34 40.45 24.88
CA HIS A 9 -23.13 39.62 23.97
C HIS A 9 -24.17 38.82 24.78
N ARG A 10 -25.44 39.21 24.59
CA ARG A 10 -26.62 38.59 25.22
C ARG A 10 -27.11 37.42 24.37
N ASP A 11 -27.37 36.31 25.05
CA ASP A 11 -28.20 35.19 24.62
C ASP A 11 -29.53 35.68 24.02
N ARG A 12 -29.93 35.11 22.88
CA ARG A 12 -31.30 35.18 22.39
C ARG A 12 -31.86 33.77 22.21
N PRO A 13 -33.00 33.44 22.86
CA PRO A 13 -33.68 32.16 22.70
C PRO A 13 -34.42 32.08 21.36
N CYS A 14 -34.50 30.84 20.83
CA CYS A 14 -35.31 30.49 19.66
C CYS A 14 -36.81 30.60 19.97
N PRO A 15 -37.64 31.13 19.04
CA PRO A 15 -39.08 31.21 19.22
C PRO A 15 -39.75 29.85 18.95
N VAL A 16 -40.45 29.32 19.96
CA VAL A 16 -41.35 28.17 19.83
C VAL A 16 -42.69 28.67 19.27
N ARG A 17 -43.01 28.35 18.02
CA ARG A 17 -44.31 28.63 17.41
C ARG A 17 -45.14 27.35 17.38
N GLY A 18 -46.17 27.31 18.22
CA GLY A 18 -47.12 26.21 18.29
C GLY A 18 -48.08 26.16 17.10
N SER A 19 -48.60 24.94 16.92
CA SER A 19 -49.96 24.63 16.50
C SER A 19 -50.29 24.73 15.01
N ARG A 20 -50.36 23.57 14.34
CA ARG A 20 -51.60 23.12 13.68
C ARG A 20 -51.56 21.62 13.41
N LEU A 21 -52.46 20.92 14.11
CA LEU A 21 -52.95 19.59 13.80
C LEU A 21 -53.38 19.53 12.33
N SER A 22 -52.72 18.69 11.54
CA SER A 22 -53.26 18.19 10.29
C SER A 22 -53.22 16.66 10.33
N GLN A 23 -54.42 16.10 10.37
CA GLN A 23 -54.74 14.70 10.27
C GLN A 23 -54.10 14.08 9.02
N LEU A 24 -53.11 13.21 9.21
CA LEU A 24 -52.70 12.26 8.18
C LEU A 24 -52.90 10.85 8.72
N ARG A 25 -54.07 10.32 8.33
CA ARG A 25 -54.48 8.92 8.38
C ARG A 25 -53.31 8.02 7.97
N HIS A 26 -52.83 7.21 8.91
CA HIS A 26 -52.05 6.01 8.61
C HIS A 26 -53.04 4.89 8.30
N PRO A 27 -53.00 4.22 7.13
CA PRO A 27 -53.68 2.95 6.96
C PRO A 27 -52.93 1.87 7.73
N ALA A 28 -53.70 1.08 8.48
CA ALA A 28 -53.25 -0.09 9.21
C ALA A 28 -52.55 -1.11 8.29
N VAL A 29 -51.38 -1.57 8.72
CA VAL A 29 -50.68 -2.72 8.15
C VAL A 29 -51.47 -3.96 8.59
N ALA A 30 -52.20 -4.58 7.64
CA ALA A 30 -52.75 -5.91 7.82
C ALA A 30 -51.69 -6.94 7.42
N GLU A 31 -51.22 -7.68 8.41
CA GLU A 31 -50.42 -8.90 8.25
C GLU A 31 -51.23 -9.96 7.48
N GLN A 32 -50.90 -10.16 6.21
CA GLN A 32 -51.42 -11.28 5.42
C GLN A 32 -50.36 -12.38 5.36
N TYR A 33 -50.43 -13.31 6.32
CA TYR A 33 -49.84 -14.64 6.21
C TYR A 33 -50.59 -15.39 5.10
N VAL A 34 -49.99 -15.47 3.92
CA VAL A 34 -50.45 -16.36 2.85
C VAL A 34 -49.90 -17.76 3.13
N THR A 35 -50.77 -18.65 3.60
CA THR A 35 -50.52 -20.10 3.61
C THR A 35 -50.72 -20.64 2.19
N PRO A 36 -49.75 -21.33 1.56
CA PRO A 36 -49.97 -21.91 0.24
C PRO A 36 -50.79 -23.20 0.37
N ALA A 37 -51.95 -23.23 -0.29
CA ALA A 37 -52.73 -24.45 -0.51
C ALA A 37 -51.98 -25.38 -1.49
N ILE A 38 -51.82 -26.65 -1.10
CA ILE A 38 -51.20 -27.70 -1.91
C ILE A 38 -52.17 -28.11 -3.02
N GLY A 39 -51.92 -27.65 -4.25
CA GLY A 39 -52.53 -28.18 -5.47
C GLY A 39 -51.78 -29.42 -5.99
N PRO A 40 -52.39 -30.23 -6.89
CA PRO A 40 -51.78 -31.47 -7.38
C PRO A 40 -50.52 -31.20 -8.21
N LEU A 41 -49.52 -32.07 -8.01
CA LEU A 41 -48.18 -32.02 -8.63
C LEU A 41 -48.27 -32.10 -10.16
N ALA A 42 -47.80 -31.05 -10.84
CA ALA A 42 -47.52 -31.09 -12.27
C ALA A 42 -46.40 -32.12 -12.57
N PRO A 43 -46.40 -32.78 -13.74
CA PRO A 43 -45.37 -33.75 -14.07
C PRO A 43 -44.00 -33.06 -14.17
N VAL A 44 -42.99 -33.69 -13.58
CA VAL A 44 -41.58 -33.27 -13.64
C VAL A 44 -41.15 -33.24 -15.11
N SER A 45 -40.97 -32.04 -15.64
CA SER A 45 -40.36 -31.81 -16.95
C SER A 45 -38.94 -32.39 -16.96
N ALA A 46 -38.67 -33.28 -17.93
CA ALA A 46 -37.38 -33.92 -18.08
C ALA A 46 -36.26 -32.88 -18.25
N ARG A 47 -35.19 -32.99 -17.44
CA ARG A 47 -34.00 -32.13 -17.62
C ARG A 47 -33.37 -32.40 -19.00
N PRO A 48 -32.94 -31.36 -19.74
CA PRO A 48 -32.24 -31.57 -21.00
C PRO A 48 -30.92 -32.33 -20.77
N ARG A 49 -30.63 -33.28 -21.67
CA ARG A 49 -29.40 -34.10 -21.69
C ARG A 49 -28.13 -33.24 -21.64
N PRO A 50 -27.03 -33.72 -21.03
CA PRO A 50 -25.79 -32.95 -20.94
C PRO A 50 -25.31 -32.56 -22.34
N ARG A 51 -25.22 -31.26 -22.60
CA ARG A 51 -24.55 -30.75 -23.82
C ARG A 51 -23.10 -31.24 -23.78
N SER A 52 -22.59 -31.67 -24.93
CA SER A 52 -21.19 -32.09 -25.06
C SER A 52 -20.27 -30.91 -24.75
N ASN A 53 -19.73 -30.88 -23.53
CA ASN A 53 -18.81 -29.86 -23.06
C ASN A 53 -17.42 -29.98 -23.70
N ARG A 54 -17.20 -30.94 -24.61
CA ARG A 54 -15.90 -31.15 -25.29
C ARG A 54 -15.44 -29.89 -26.03
N ARG A 55 -16.35 -29.10 -26.59
CA ARG A 55 -16.01 -27.81 -27.24
C ARG A 55 -15.55 -26.75 -26.23
N ILE A 56 -16.19 -26.69 -25.06
CA ILE A 56 -15.82 -25.77 -23.98
C ILE A 56 -14.48 -26.20 -23.37
N VAL A 57 -14.30 -27.50 -23.10
CA VAL A 57 -13.03 -28.06 -22.61
C VAL A 57 -11.91 -27.84 -23.62
N ALA A 58 -12.15 -28.05 -24.92
CA ALA A 58 -11.16 -27.76 -25.95
C ALA A 58 -10.82 -26.26 -26.02
N ALA A 59 -11.82 -25.37 -25.95
CA ALA A 59 -11.59 -23.93 -25.92
C ALA A 59 -10.77 -23.51 -24.68
N LEU A 60 -11.12 -24.02 -23.50
CA LEU A 60 -10.36 -23.75 -22.26
C LEU A 60 -8.93 -24.27 -22.35
N LEU A 61 -8.72 -25.48 -22.89
CA LEU A 61 -7.38 -26.02 -23.10
C LEU A 61 -6.58 -25.19 -24.10
N THR A 62 -7.18 -24.71 -25.19
CA THR A 62 -6.48 -23.83 -26.14
C THR A 62 -6.08 -22.50 -25.52
N VAL A 63 -6.89 -21.94 -24.63
CA VAL A 63 -6.56 -20.70 -23.91
C VAL A 63 -5.43 -20.95 -22.91
N ILE A 64 -5.45 -22.06 -22.17
CA ILE A 64 -4.38 -22.44 -21.23
C ILE A 64 -3.06 -22.68 -21.96
N VAL A 65 -3.08 -23.45 -23.05
CA VAL A 65 -1.87 -23.70 -23.84
C VAL A 65 -1.39 -22.41 -24.50
N GLY A 66 -2.30 -21.59 -25.02
CA GLY A 66 -1.97 -20.28 -25.59
C GLY A 66 -1.32 -19.33 -24.58
N SER A 67 -1.83 -19.26 -23.35
CA SER A 67 -1.26 -18.39 -22.31
C SER A 67 0.12 -18.89 -21.83
N LEU A 68 0.30 -20.20 -21.69
CA LEU A 68 1.59 -20.79 -21.33
C LEU A 68 2.65 -20.58 -22.42
N LEU A 69 2.27 -20.73 -23.70
CA LEU A 69 3.17 -20.44 -24.82
C LEU A 69 3.53 -18.96 -24.88
N PHE A 70 2.55 -18.08 -24.67
CA PHE A 70 2.78 -16.63 -24.66
C PHE A 70 3.78 -16.23 -23.56
N VAL A 71 3.59 -16.70 -22.32
CA VAL A 71 4.52 -16.44 -21.21
C VAL A 71 5.92 -17.00 -21.49
N SER A 72 6.01 -18.15 -22.17
CA SER A 72 7.30 -18.77 -22.50
C SER A 72 8.05 -18.03 -23.62
N VAL A 73 7.33 -17.43 -24.57
CA VAL A 73 7.92 -16.68 -25.71
C VAL A 73 8.26 -15.24 -25.32
N GLN A 74 7.52 -14.66 -24.37
CA GLN A 74 7.66 -13.28 -23.94
C GLN A 74 9.11 -12.86 -23.64
N PRO A 75 9.95 -13.61 -22.88
CA PRO A 75 11.34 -13.23 -22.64
C PRO A 75 12.17 -13.08 -23.91
N ARG A 76 11.97 -13.94 -24.92
CA ARG A 76 12.68 -13.85 -26.20
C ARG A 76 12.21 -12.67 -27.05
N LEU A 77 10.91 -12.38 -27.01
CA LEU A 77 10.37 -11.19 -27.69
C LEU A 77 10.96 -9.90 -27.09
N TYR A 78 11.07 -9.83 -25.76
CA TYR A 78 11.75 -8.72 -25.09
C TYR A 78 13.22 -8.61 -25.49
N GLN A 79 13.95 -9.73 -25.55
CA GLN A 79 15.34 -9.74 -26.01
C GLN A 79 15.48 -9.21 -27.45
N ALA A 80 14.63 -9.68 -28.37
CA ALA A 80 14.64 -9.22 -29.77
C ALA A 80 14.32 -7.72 -29.89
N PHE A 81 13.40 -7.21 -29.05
CA PHE A 81 13.10 -5.78 -29.00
C PHE A 81 14.27 -4.96 -28.43
N CYS A 82 14.91 -5.43 -27.35
CA CYS A 82 16.10 -4.79 -26.78
C CYS A 82 17.28 -4.81 -27.77
N GLU A 83 17.43 -5.88 -28.56
CA GLU A 83 18.45 -5.98 -29.61
C GLU A 83 18.16 -5.02 -30.77
N TRP A 84 16.90 -4.96 -31.23
CA TRP A 84 16.48 -4.03 -32.30
C TRP A 84 16.64 -2.55 -31.92
N THR A 85 16.38 -2.21 -30.65
CA THR A 85 16.58 -0.86 -30.11
C THR A 85 18.03 -0.57 -29.72
N GLY A 86 18.91 -1.57 -29.75
CA GLY A 86 20.31 -1.45 -29.33
C GLY A 86 20.52 -1.35 -27.81
N LEU A 87 19.46 -1.45 -27.01
CA LEU A 87 19.54 -1.39 -25.54
C LEU A 87 20.16 -2.65 -24.93
N TYR A 88 20.12 -3.79 -25.64
CA TYR A 88 20.64 -5.07 -25.16
C TYR A 88 22.14 -5.01 -24.81
N ASP A 89 22.94 -4.30 -25.61
CA ASP A 89 24.39 -4.23 -25.38
C ASP A 89 24.74 -3.28 -24.23
N ILE A 90 23.95 -2.21 -24.02
CA ILE A 90 24.12 -1.28 -22.89
C ILE A 90 23.82 -1.97 -21.56
N ASP A 91 22.68 -2.67 -21.47
CA ASP A 91 22.31 -3.44 -20.27
C ASP A 91 23.35 -4.52 -19.94
N ARG A 92 23.90 -5.19 -20.96
CA ARG A 92 24.93 -6.21 -20.78
C ARG A 92 26.25 -5.60 -20.35
N ALA A 93 26.68 -4.52 -20.99
CA ALA A 93 27.89 -3.80 -20.63
C ALA A 93 27.82 -3.30 -19.18
N GLU A 94 26.69 -2.73 -18.75
CA GLU A 94 26.48 -2.25 -17.39
C GLU A 94 26.55 -3.39 -16.36
N ARG A 95 25.93 -4.54 -16.64
CA ARG A 95 26.00 -5.72 -15.76
C ARG A 95 27.40 -6.30 -15.67
N VAL A 96 28.11 -6.43 -16.81
CA VAL A 96 29.49 -6.95 -16.85
C VAL A 96 30.44 -5.98 -16.14
N ALA A 97 30.29 -4.67 -16.39
CA ALA A 97 31.06 -3.63 -15.71
C ALA A 97 30.83 -3.68 -14.20
N ALA A 98 29.57 -3.75 -13.74
CA ALA A 98 29.26 -3.92 -12.32
C ALA A 98 29.91 -5.18 -11.74
N SER A 99 29.77 -6.33 -12.42
CA SER A 99 30.33 -7.62 -11.99
C SER A 99 31.86 -7.64 -11.91
N SER A 100 32.53 -6.76 -12.66
CA SER A 100 33.99 -6.62 -12.66
C SER A 100 34.50 -5.69 -11.55
N ILE A 101 33.63 -4.93 -10.87
CA ILE A 101 34.03 -4.04 -9.78
C ILE A 101 34.16 -4.87 -8.50
N PRO A 102 35.34 -4.87 -7.85
CA PRO A 102 35.51 -5.62 -6.61
C PRO A 102 34.64 -5.03 -5.49
N PRO A 103 34.05 -5.87 -4.63
CA PRO A 103 33.28 -5.40 -3.49
C PRO A 103 34.19 -4.63 -2.54
N ARG A 104 33.77 -3.42 -2.15
CA ARG A 104 34.52 -2.57 -1.20
C ARG A 104 33.69 -2.28 0.05
N PRO A 105 34.34 -2.06 1.21
CA PRO A 105 33.63 -1.69 2.42
C PRO A 105 33.06 -0.26 2.31
N VAL A 106 31.84 -0.09 2.81
CA VAL A 106 31.13 1.19 2.92
C VAL A 106 30.53 1.25 4.32
N THR A 107 30.70 2.38 4.99
CA THR A 107 30.05 2.64 6.28
C THR A 107 28.62 3.07 6.03
N LEU A 108 27.68 2.36 6.64
CA LEU A 108 26.27 2.68 6.62
C LEU A 108 25.90 3.34 7.92
N GLU A 109 25.23 4.48 7.85
CA GLU A 109 24.66 5.18 8.99
C GLU A 109 23.14 5.16 8.87
N PHE A 110 22.46 4.72 9.93
CA PHE A 110 21.01 4.65 9.97
C PHE A 110 20.49 5.74 10.88
N ASP A 111 19.75 6.66 10.26
CA ASP A 111 19.14 7.78 10.95
C ASP A 111 17.61 7.63 10.94
N ALA A 112 16.99 8.05 12.04
CA ALA A 112 15.58 7.84 12.29
C ALA A 112 14.98 9.07 12.94
N ASN A 113 14.08 9.72 12.21
CA ASN A 113 13.40 10.93 12.64
C ASN A 113 11.90 10.71 12.76
N SER A 114 11.26 11.46 13.66
CA SER A 114 9.81 11.52 13.80
C SER A 114 9.39 12.98 13.78
N HIS A 115 8.44 13.32 12.91
CA HIS A 115 8.01 14.71 12.74
C HIS A 115 7.02 15.15 13.82
N ASP A 116 5.96 14.35 14.04
CA ASP A 116 4.80 14.74 14.86
C ASP A 116 4.90 14.28 16.32
N GLY A 117 6.00 13.62 16.70
CA GLY A 117 6.30 13.21 18.08
C GLY A 117 5.44 12.10 18.68
N GLY A 118 4.31 11.74 18.05
CA GLY A 118 3.42 10.67 18.51
C GLY A 118 3.93 9.25 18.25
N LEU A 119 4.85 9.10 17.29
CA LEU A 119 5.50 7.83 16.96
C LEU A 119 6.99 7.93 17.27
N VAL A 120 7.49 7.10 18.17
CA VAL A 120 8.91 6.99 18.47
C VAL A 120 9.52 6.01 17.49
N PHE A 121 10.49 6.47 16.70
CA PHE A 121 11.13 5.70 15.65
C PHE A 121 12.63 5.65 15.88
N ARG A 122 13.21 4.43 15.97
CA ARG A 122 14.65 4.24 16.22
C ARG A 122 15.18 3.02 15.45
N PRO A 123 16.42 3.09 14.92
CA PRO A 123 17.08 1.92 14.40
C PRO A 123 17.58 1.04 15.56
N GLU A 124 17.62 -0.27 15.37
CA GLU A 124 18.29 -1.15 16.34
C GLU A 124 19.82 -1.01 16.29
N THR A 125 20.35 -0.67 15.12
CA THR A 125 21.77 -0.44 14.87
C THR A 125 21.94 0.90 14.19
N SER A 126 22.70 1.83 14.78
CA SER A 126 22.91 3.18 14.24
C SER A 126 23.96 3.25 13.14
N SER A 127 24.93 2.34 13.13
CA SER A 127 25.93 2.24 12.08
C SER A 127 26.44 0.82 11.89
N MET A 128 26.77 0.45 10.66
CA MET A 128 27.41 -0.82 10.35
C MET A 128 28.31 -0.70 9.12
N VAL A 129 29.28 -1.60 8.97
CA VAL A 129 30.09 -1.69 7.74
C VAL A 129 29.54 -2.81 6.87
N ALA A 130 29.21 -2.48 5.62
CA ALA A 130 28.74 -3.44 4.63
C ALA A 130 29.63 -3.40 3.39
N ARG A 131 29.56 -4.41 2.52
CA ARG A 131 30.26 -4.40 1.24
C ARG A 131 29.33 -4.04 0.09
N THR A 132 29.86 -3.38 -0.93
CA THR A 132 29.12 -3.17 -2.17
C THR A 132 28.79 -4.52 -2.83
N GLY A 133 27.59 -4.65 -3.40
CA GLY A 133 27.05 -5.92 -3.91
C GLY A 133 26.45 -6.84 -2.85
N GLU A 134 26.50 -6.48 -1.56
CA GLU A 134 25.92 -7.24 -0.46
C GLU A 134 24.48 -6.78 -0.16
N ILE A 135 23.63 -7.75 0.23
CA ILE A 135 22.29 -7.48 0.75
C ILE A 135 22.41 -7.18 2.24
N VAL A 136 21.91 -6.02 2.64
CA VAL A 136 21.94 -5.54 4.02
C VAL A 136 20.55 -5.61 4.62
N HIS A 137 20.49 -6.10 5.85
CA HIS A 137 19.28 -6.19 6.65
C HIS A 137 19.43 -5.30 7.88
N VAL A 138 18.46 -4.41 8.09
CA VAL A 138 18.39 -3.56 9.28
C VAL A 138 16.97 -3.58 9.82
N VAL A 139 16.84 -3.59 11.14
CA VAL A 139 15.55 -3.54 11.82
C VAL A 139 15.37 -2.18 12.46
N TYR A 140 14.19 -1.60 12.26
CA TYR A 140 13.77 -0.40 12.96
C TYR A 140 12.64 -0.74 13.92
N ARG A 141 12.66 -0.11 15.09
CA ARG A 141 11.59 -0.20 16.07
C ARG A 141 10.73 1.07 16.01
N VAL A 142 9.43 0.88 15.92
CA VAL A 142 8.43 1.95 15.96
C VAL A 142 7.50 1.72 17.13
N GLU A 143 7.25 2.75 17.92
CA GLU A 143 6.36 2.71 19.08
C GLU A 143 5.36 3.86 19.02
N ASN A 144 4.08 3.56 19.16
CA ASN A 144 3.04 4.57 19.33
C ASN A 144 2.89 4.92 20.81
N THR A 145 3.37 6.08 21.22
CA THR A 145 3.29 6.53 22.63
C THR A 145 1.94 7.15 22.99
N LEU A 146 1.04 7.26 22.03
CA LEU A 146 -0.26 7.90 22.20
C LEU A 146 -1.33 6.90 22.63
N ASN A 147 -2.33 7.40 23.37
CA ASN A 147 -3.52 6.63 23.77
C ASN A 147 -4.56 6.47 22.64
N ARG A 148 -4.16 6.67 21.38
CA ARG A 148 -5.05 6.57 20.21
C ARG A 148 -4.35 5.81 19.08
N THR A 149 -5.14 5.24 18.19
CA THR A 149 -4.62 4.67 16.95
C THR A 149 -4.06 5.78 16.06
N VAL A 150 -2.87 5.55 15.51
CA VAL A 150 -2.18 6.47 14.61
C VAL A 150 -1.90 5.76 13.30
N ILE A 151 -2.10 6.47 12.19
CA ILE A 151 -1.63 6.03 10.88
C ILE A 151 -0.38 6.83 10.59
N GLY A 152 0.71 6.17 10.21
CA GLY A 152 1.88 6.88 9.77
C GLY A 152 2.60 6.20 8.62
N GLN A 153 3.48 6.97 8.00
CA GLN A 153 4.23 6.57 6.82
C GLN A 153 5.66 7.07 6.95
N ALA A 154 6.63 6.21 6.62
CA ALA A 154 8.04 6.59 6.62
C ALA A 154 8.47 7.04 5.21
N ILE A 155 9.12 8.20 5.14
CA ILE A 155 9.72 8.73 3.91
C ILE A 155 11.25 8.56 4.01
N PRO A 156 11.89 7.92 3.01
CA PRO A 156 13.33 7.70 3.00
C PRO A 156 14.06 8.94 2.47
N SER A 157 15.32 9.09 2.89
CA SER A 157 16.28 9.99 2.28
C SER A 157 17.68 9.36 2.35
N TYR A 158 18.50 9.67 1.35
CA TYR A 158 19.85 9.10 1.21
C TYR A 158 20.87 10.23 1.17
N GLY A 159 21.91 10.12 1.99
CA GLY A 159 23.04 11.03 2.06
C GLY A 159 24.32 10.33 1.64
N PRO A 160 25.08 10.85 0.67
CA PRO A 160 24.78 12.02 -0.19
C PRO A 160 23.68 11.73 -1.21
N GLN A 161 22.98 12.77 -1.70
CA GLN A 161 21.78 12.59 -2.55
C GLN A 161 22.02 11.76 -3.81
N TYR A 162 23.18 11.93 -4.46
CA TYR A 162 23.53 11.18 -5.67
C TYR A 162 23.79 9.69 -5.40
N ALA A 163 24.07 9.30 -4.15
CA ALA A 163 24.24 7.90 -3.77
C ALA A 163 22.90 7.13 -3.73
N GLY A 164 21.75 7.84 -3.66
CA GLY A 164 20.43 7.22 -3.61
C GLY A 164 20.11 6.32 -4.82
N GLY A 165 20.68 6.61 -5.99
CA GLY A 165 20.51 5.77 -7.19
C GLY A 165 21.20 4.40 -7.11
N TYR A 166 22.14 4.23 -6.19
CA TYR A 166 22.90 2.99 -5.99
C TYR A 166 22.37 2.13 -4.83
N VAL A 167 21.38 2.64 -4.10
CA VAL A 167 20.72 1.91 -3.01
C VAL A 167 19.44 1.29 -3.54
N LYS A 168 19.49 -0.01 -3.85
CA LYS A 168 18.34 -0.74 -4.36
C LYS A 168 17.53 -1.29 -3.21
N LYS A 169 16.36 -0.69 -2.97
CA LYS A 169 15.43 -1.20 -1.97
C LYS A 169 14.77 -2.48 -2.47
N LEU A 170 14.91 -3.56 -1.70
CA LEU A 170 14.37 -4.88 -2.05
C LEU A 170 13.01 -5.13 -1.41
N ASP A 171 12.86 -4.77 -0.14
CA ASP A 171 11.58 -4.93 0.56
C ASP A 171 11.34 -3.77 1.52
N CYS A 172 10.11 -3.24 1.51
CA CYS A 172 9.73 -2.21 2.44
C CYS A 172 8.23 -2.10 2.69
N PHE A 173 7.84 -2.51 3.88
CA PHE A 173 6.53 -2.21 4.44
C PHE A 173 6.41 -0.75 4.91
N CYS A 174 7.53 -0.07 5.21
CA CYS A 174 7.55 1.30 5.75
C CYS A 174 7.04 2.38 4.77
N PHE A 175 7.01 2.11 3.46
CA PHE A 175 6.50 3.06 2.46
C PHE A 175 4.99 3.07 2.33
N LYS A 176 4.31 2.04 2.85
CA LYS A 176 2.86 2.04 2.91
C LYS A 176 2.43 2.72 4.20
N GLN A 177 1.22 3.28 4.16
CA GLN A 177 0.57 3.74 5.38
C GLN A 177 0.39 2.53 6.30
N GLN A 178 0.85 2.69 7.52
CA GLN A 178 0.72 1.66 8.53
C GLN A 178 -0.09 2.19 9.70
N THR A 179 -1.04 1.38 10.14
CA THR A 179 -1.80 1.65 11.36
C THR A 179 -1.05 1.06 12.55
N PHE A 180 -1.00 1.82 13.64
CA PHE A 180 -0.47 1.42 14.94
C PHE A 180 -1.55 1.68 15.99
N ALA A 181 -1.92 0.64 16.75
CA ALA A 181 -2.78 0.78 17.91
C ALA A 181 -2.09 1.59 19.02
N ALA A 182 -2.86 2.04 20.01
CA ALA A 182 -2.31 2.73 21.17
C ALA A 182 -1.27 1.85 21.89
N HIS A 183 -0.09 2.40 22.19
CA HIS A 183 1.04 1.68 22.83
C HIS A 183 1.56 0.47 22.06
N GLU A 184 1.25 0.37 20.76
CA GLU A 184 1.78 -0.71 19.92
C GLU A 184 3.25 -0.44 19.60
N VAL A 185 4.07 -1.48 19.81
CA VAL A 185 5.46 -1.53 19.38
C VAL A 185 5.55 -2.52 18.22
N ARG A 186 6.21 -2.11 17.13
CA ARG A 186 6.43 -2.97 15.97
C ARG A 186 7.85 -2.86 15.45
N GLU A 187 8.43 -4.02 15.15
CA GLU A 187 9.70 -4.14 14.45
C GLU A 187 9.46 -4.18 12.95
N MET A 188 10.17 -3.33 12.22
CA MET A 188 10.01 -3.11 10.79
C MET A 188 11.36 -3.38 10.11
N PRO A 189 11.58 -4.61 9.59
CA PRO A 189 12.79 -4.93 8.86
C PRO A 189 12.82 -4.21 7.51
N VAL A 190 13.99 -3.71 7.13
CA VAL A 190 14.27 -3.08 5.85
C VAL A 190 15.44 -3.82 5.21
N VAL A 191 15.26 -4.17 3.93
CA VAL A 191 16.26 -4.90 3.15
C VAL A 191 16.63 -4.09 1.92
N PHE A 192 17.91 -3.86 1.72
CA PHE A 192 18.44 -3.16 0.57
C PHE A 192 19.73 -3.80 0.06
N LEU A 193 20.01 -3.58 -1.22
CA LEU A 193 21.23 -3.99 -1.90
C LEU A 193 22.03 -2.73 -2.27
N LEU A 194 23.31 -2.72 -1.91
CA LEU A 194 24.24 -1.70 -2.37
C LEU A 194 24.77 -2.07 -3.75
N ASP A 195 24.62 -1.20 -4.75
CA ASP A 195 25.17 -1.42 -6.09
C ASP A 195 26.70 -1.38 -6.05
N GLN A 196 27.34 -2.27 -6.82
CA GLN A 196 28.82 -2.33 -6.95
C GLN A 196 29.39 -1.09 -7.62
N ARG A 197 28.58 -0.37 -8.40
CA ARG A 197 28.98 0.87 -9.10
C ARG A 197 28.94 2.12 -8.21
N LEU A 198 28.72 1.97 -6.90
CA LEU A 198 28.74 3.10 -5.99
C LEU A 198 30.09 3.83 -6.10
N PRO A 199 30.11 5.13 -6.47
CA PRO A 199 31.36 5.87 -6.71
C PRO A 199 32.29 5.85 -5.49
N ASP A 200 33.59 5.70 -5.73
CA ASP A 200 34.60 5.50 -4.67
C ASP A 200 34.71 6.67 -3.69
N GLU A 201 34.23 7.86 -4.07
CA GLU A 201 34.16 9.03 -3.20
C GLU A 201 33.16 8.83 -2.04
N VAL A 202 32.19 7.93 -2.20
CA VAL A 202 31.17 7.59 -1.18
C VAL A 202 31.69 6.46 -0.30
N ASN A 203 32.31 6.83 0.82
CA ASN A 203 32.74 5.91 1.87
C ASN A 203 31.71 5.74 2.98
N THR A 204 30.87 6.75 3.19
CA THR A 204 29.79 6.75 4.16
C THR A 204 28.48 7.03 3.44
N LEU A 205 27.49 6.17 3.67
CA LEU A 205 26.15 6.30 3.16
C LEU A 205 25.19 6.40 4.34
N THR A 206 24.50 7.53 4.46
CA THR A 206 23.49 7.76 5.49
C THR A 206 22.11 7.45 4.92
N LEU A 207 21.41 6.48 5.52
CA LEU A 207 20.02 6.15 5.25
C LEU A 207 19.17 6.76 6.36
N SER A 208 18.53 7.89 6.07
CA SER A 208 17.65 8.58 7.01
C SER A 208 16.19 8.34 6.65
N TYR A 209 15.40 7.91 7.63
CA TYR A 209 13.96 7.76 7.49
C TYR A 209 13.24 8.72 8.43
N THR A 210 12.26 9.45 7.89
CA THR A 210 11.40 10.34 8.68
C THR A 210 9.97 9.81 8.68
N PHE A 211 9.42 9.60 9.88
CA PHE A 211 8.06 9.16 10.08
C PHE A 211 7.10 10.35 10.19
N PHE A 212 6.00 10.28 9.45
CA PHE A 212 4.93 11.28 9.44
C PHE A 212 3.61 10.65 9.85
N GLU A 213 2.83 11.35 10.69
CA GLU A 213 1.44 10.99 10.97
C GLU A 213 0.57 11.40 9.77
N VAL A 214 -0.21 10.46 9.25
CA VAL A 214 -1.15 10.70 8.15
C VAL A 214 -2.54 10.87 8.74
N PRO A 215 -3.21 12.01 8.50
CA PRO A 215 -4.59 12.21 8.95
C PRO A 215 -5.51 11.12 8.40
N ALA A 216 -6.47 10.68 9.21
CA ALA A 216 -7.40 9.57 8.90
C ALA A 216 -8.34 9.80 7.69
N GLY A 217 -8.16 10.87 6.89
CA GLY A 217 -8.91 11.15 5.67
C GLY A 217 -8.09 11.05 4.37
N SER A 218 -6.78 10.86 4.46
CA SER A 218 -5.87 10.84 3.29
C SER A 218 -5.59 9.43 2.74
N ALA A 219 -6.33 8.42 3.22
CA ALA A 219 -6.16 7.00 2.84
C ALA A 219 -6.66 6.65 1.42
N ASN A 220 -7.10 7.63 0.63
CA ASN A 220 -7.68 7.43 -0.70
C ASN A 220 -6.68 7.74 -1.81
N SER A 221 -5.68 6.88 -2.00
CA SER A 221 -4.94 6.72 -3.27
C SER A 221 -4.11 5.44 -3.27
N ALA A 222 -4.73 4.27 -3.04
CA ALA A 222 -4.16 2.96 -3.41
C ALA A 222 -5.09 1.75 -3.19
N ALA A 223 -6.30 1.92 -2.65
CA ALA A 223 -7.24 0.81 -2.49
C ALA A 223 -8.29 0.84 -3.62
N THR A 224 -8.05 0.08 -4.68
CA THR A 224 -9.10 -0.34 -5.62
C THR A 224 -10.18 -1.09 -4.85
N PRO A 225 -11.46 -0.69 -4.89
CA PRO A 225 -12.52 -1.43 -4.20
C PRO A 225 -12.72 -2.80 -4.87
N ALA A 226 -12.66 -3.86 -4.07
CA ALA A 226 -13.11 -5.19 -4.45
C ALA A 226 -14.64 -5.18 -4.59
N GLU A 227 -15.10 -5.48 -5.80
CA GLU A 227 -16.51 -5.71 -6.15
C GLU A 227 -17.00 -6.99 -5.44
N SER A 228 -17.90 -6.84 -4.48
CA SER A 228 -18.63 -7.95 -3.84
C SER A 228 -19.94 -8.17 -4.59
N GLY A 229 -19.92 -9.15 -5.49
CA GLY A 229 -21.08 -9.63 -6.25
C GLY A 229 -21.95 -10.55 -5.41
N LYS A 230 -23.26 -10.29 -5.47
CA LYS A 230 -24.36 -11.04 -4.83
C LYS A 230 -24.75 -12.26 -5.64
#